data_AF-A0A9N9R8J6-F1
#
_entry.id   AF-A0A9N9R8J6-F1
#
_cell.length_a   1.000
_cell.length_b   1.000
_cell.length_c   1.000
_cell.angle_alpha   90.00
_cell.angle_beta   90.00
_cell.angle_gamma   90.00
#
_symmetry.space_group_name_H-M   'P 1'
#
loop_
_entity.id
_entity.type
_entity.pdbx_description
1 polymer ?
#
loop_
_entity_poly.entity_id
_entity_poly.type
_entity_poly.pdbx_seq_one_letter_code
_entity_poly.pdbx_strand_id
1 'polypeptide(L)'
;MEYIPDDTLLKFYPNTLQYVRKTCNLDQPGSMDEAIDTLESWLQKQQHFTKKDYSRDYLERAIVRAGGFVEHAKKYLDNLCTTRTLLPRFFANYDFASPHLVDNRNIFLPNLTKDYYRVYLVQNHIQEYNPEMYDAYYKRLSYVSISIYIICTSN
;
A
#
# COMPACT_ATOMS: atom_id res chain seq x y z
N MET A 1 -10.14 3.39 -10.23
CA MET A 1 -10.04 1.95 -10.57
C MET A 1 -11.41 1.41 -10.94
N GLU A 2 -11.54 0.72 -12.07
CA GLU A 2 -12.83 0.11 -12.46
C GLU A 2 -12.94 -1.37 -12.07
N TYR A 3 -11.81 -2.09 -11.99
CA TYR A 3 -11.75 -3.50 -11.58
C TYR A 3 -10.42 -3.83 -10.90
N ILE A 4 -10.40 -4.90 -10.11
CA ILE A 4 -9.18 -5.46 -9.53
C ILE A 4 -8.63 -6.50 -10.52
N PRO A 5 -7.37 -6.38 -10.97
CA PRO A 5 -6.74 -7.37 -11.84
C PRO A 5 -6.80 -8.78 -11.26
N ASP A 6 -7.01 -9.79 -12.10
CA ASP A 6 -6.90 -11.19 -11.67
C ASP A 6 -5.43 -11.55 -11.43
N ASP A 7 -5.17 -12.33 -10.39
CA ASP A 7 -3.84 -12.75 -9.99
C ASP A 7 -3.80 -14.26 -9.74
N THR A 8 -2.70 -14.89 -10.13
CA THR A 8 -2.54 -16.35 -10.03
C THR A 8 -2.50 -16.82 -8.57
N LEU A 9 -1.95 -16.00 -7.67
CA LEU A 9 -1.71 -16.30 -6.26
C LEU A 9 -2.71 -15.64 -5.32
N LEU A 10 -3.14 -14.41 -5.59
CA LEU A 10 -4.03 -13.62 -4.73
C LEU A 10 -5.44 -13.54 -5.31
N LYS A 11 -6.37 -14.25 -4.68
CA LYS A 11 -7.78 -14.31 -5.09
C LYS A 11 -8.62 -13.27 -4.36
N PHE A 12 -9.51 -12.62 -5.10
CA PHE A 12 -10.45 -11.62 -4.61
C PHE A 12 -11.89 -12.07 -4.89
N TYR A 13 -12.85 -11.61 -4.09
CA TYR A 13 -14.25 -11.80 -4.43
C TYR A 13 -14.64 -10.80 -5.53
N PRO A 14 -15.58 -11.14 -6.43
CA PRO A 14 -15.97 -10.26 -7.54
C PRO A 14 -16.43 -8.87 -7.09
N ASN A 15 -17.00 -8.77 -5.89
CA ASN A 15 -17.53 -7.52 -5.31
C ASN A 15 -16.55 -6.83 -4.34
N THR A 16 -15.29 -7.27 -4.24
CA THR A 16 -14.32 -6.70 -3.27
C THR A 16 -14.17 -5.19 -3.42
N LEU A 17 -14.09 -4.66 -4.65
CA LEU A 17 -13.93 -3.22 -4.88
C LEU A 17 -15.11 -2.42 -4.32
N GLN A 18 -16.34 -2.86 -4.62
CA GLN A 18 -17.56 -2.24 -4.14
C GLN A 18 -17.65 -2.30 -2.61
N TYR A 19 -17.30 -3.45 -2.02
CA TYR A 19 -17.27 -3.62 -0.57
C TYR A 19 -16.31 -2.62 0.09
N VAL A 20 -15.07 -2.50 -0.41
CA VAL A 20 -14.07 -1.58 0.14
C VAL A 20 -14.54 -0.13 0.05
N ARG A 21 -15.06 0.30 -1.10
CA ARG A 21 -15.60 1.66 -1.27
C ARG A 21 -16.73 1.94 -0.28
N LYS A 22 -17.62 0.98 -0.06
CA LYS A 22 -18.69 1.08 0.95
C LYS A 22 -18.15 1.22 2.36
N THR A 23 -17.10 0.48 2.73
CA THR A 23 -16.48 0.63 4.06
C THR A 23 -15.84 2.00 4.29
N CYS A 24 -15.50 2.71 3.22
CA CYS A 24 -14.99 4.08 3.26
C CYS A 24 -16.09 5.15 3.11
N ASN A 25 -17.37 4.76 3.02
CA ASN A 25 -18.50 5.64 2.69
C ASN A 25 -18.35 6.38 1.33
N LEU A 26 -17.72 5.73 0.35
CA LEU A 26 -17.45 6.24 -1.01
C LEU A 26 -18.04 5.33 -2.08
N ASP A 27 -19.18 4.68 -1.79
CA ASP A 27 -19.89 3.78 -2.70
C ASP A 27 -20.94 4.47 -3.59
N GLN A 28 -21.27 5.74 -3.30
CA GLN A 28 -22.16 6.52 -4.14
C GLN A 28 -21.51 6.82 -5.50
N PRO A 29 -22.27 6.81 -6.61
CA PRO A 29 -21.74 7.13 -7.93
C PRO A 29 -20.99 8.47 -7.93
N GLY A 30 -19.76 8.49 -8.44
CA GLY A 30 -18.92 9.69 -8.50
C GLY A 30 -18.23 10.10 -7.18
N SER A 31 -18.66 9.60 -6.02
CA SER A 31 -18.06 10.03 -4.73
C SER A 31 -16.57 9.71 -4.60
N MET A 32 -16.14 8.54 -5.09
CA MET A 32 -14.71 8.20 -5.14
C MET A 32 -13.94 9.11 -6.12
N ASP A 33 -14.53 9.43 -7.28
CA ASP A 33 -13.89 10.30 -8.26
C ASP A 33 -13.71 11.72 -7.74
N GLU A 34 -14.72 12.29 -7.08
CA GLU A 34 -14.63 13.60 -6.42
C GLU A 34 -13.54 13.63 -5.35
N ALA A 35 -13.40 12.55 -4.58
CA ALA A 35 -12.35 12.42 -3.57
C ALA A 35 -10.95 12.36 -4.20
N ILE A 36 -10.80 11.63 -5.32
CA ILE A 36 -9.56 11.57 -6.10
C ILE A 36 -9.24 12.95 -6.68
N ASP A 37 -10.19 13.62 -7.32
CA ASP A 37 -10.02 14.93 -7.96
C ASP A 37 -9.60 16.00 -6.93
N THR A 38 -10.18 15.93 -5.73
CA THR A 38 -9.81 16.79 -4.60
C THR A 38 -8.37 16.55 -4.16
N LEU A 39 -7.96 15.29 -4.04
CA LEU A 39 -6.61 14.90 -3.65
C LEU A 39 -5.58 15.29 -4.73
N GLU A 40 -5.90 15.06 -6.00
CA GLU A 40 -5.08 15.43 -7.16
C GLU A 40 -4.90 16.95 -7.26
N SER A 41 -5.99 17.71 -7.15
CA SER A 41 -5.95 19.18 -7.16
C SER A 41 -5.09 19.74 -6.02
N TRP A 42 -5.12 19.12 -4.85
CA TRP A 42 -4.25 19.48 -3.73
C TRP A 42 -2.78 19.14 -4.01
N LEU A 43 -2.49 17.95 -4.57
CA LEU A 43 -1.15 17.51 -4.92
C LEU A 43 -0.47 18.48 -5.90
N GLN A 44 -1.20 18.95 -6.92
CA GLN A 44 -0.65 19.89 -7.91
C GLN A 44 -0.17 21.20 -7.27
N LYS A 45 -0.89 21.66 -6.25
CA LYS A 45 -0.59 22.91 -5.51
C LYS A 45 0.63 22.79 -4.58
N GLN A 46 1.05 21.58 -4.19
CA GLN A 46 2.17 21.41 -3.26
C GLN A 46 3.51 21.64 -3.96
N GLN A 47 4.23 22.73 -3.65
CA GLN A 47 5.48 23.06 -4.35
C GLN A 47 6.65 22.14 -3.98
N HIS A 48 6.65 21.58 -2.77
CA HIS A 48 7.74 20.75 -2.25
C HIS A 48 7.72 19.31 -2.76
N PHE A 49 6.66 18.89 -3.46
CA PHE A 49 6.59 17.55 -4.07
C PHE A 49 7.29 17.53 -5.42
N THR A 50 8.29 16.65 -5.55
CA THR A 50 9.02 16.39 -6.79
C THR A 50 8.22 15.57 -7.79
N LYS A 51 7.33 14.69 -7.31
CA LYS A 51 6.41 13.89 -8.12
C LYS A 51 4.96 14.20 -7.74
N LYS A 52 4.13 14.51 -8.74
CA LYS A 52 2.72 14.92 -8.56
C LYS A 52 1.76 14.16 -9.48
N ASP A 53 2.29 13.57 -10.55
CA ASP A 53 1.62 12.76 -11.55
C ASP A 53 1.46 11.31 -11.06
N TYR A 54 0.52 11.10 -10.14
CA TYR A 54 0.12 9.77 -9.69
C TYR A 54 -1.09 9.28 -10.48
N SER A 55 -1.17 7.98 -10.75
CA SER A 55 -2.36 7.41 -11.38
C SER A 55 -3.58 7.53 -10.44
N ARG A 56 -4.77 7.67 -11.02
CA ARG A 56 -6.03 7.71 -10.24
C ARG A 56 -6.17 6.50 -9.32
N ASP A 57 -5.76 5.32 -9.78
CA ASP A 57 -5.79 4.11 -8.96
C ASP A 57 -4.84 4.18 -7.76
N TYR A 58 -3.68 4.82 -7.91
CA TYR A 58 -2.78 5.07 -6.76
C TYR A 58 -3.43 6.02 -5.75
N LEU A 59 -4.07 7.10 -6.22
CA LEU A 59 -4.78 8.06 -5.37
C LEU A 59 -5.97 7.42 -4.65
N GLU A 60 -6.76 6.61 -5.35
CA GLU A 60 -7.84 5.81 -4.76
C GLU A 60 -7.33 4.94 -3.61
N ARG A 61 -6.22 4.22 -3.82
CA ARG A 61 -5.60 3.40 -2.76
C ARG A 61 -5.10 4.22 -1.58
N ALA A 62 -4.58 5.42 -1.82
CA ALA A 62 -4.18 6.32 -0.73
C ALA A 62 -5.39 6.76 0.11
N ILE A 63 -6.53 7.05 -0.53
CA ILE A 63 -7.80 7.39 0.13
C ILE A 63 -8.35 6.20 0.92
N VAL A 64 -8.37 5.01 0.32
CA VAL A 64 -8.80 3.77 0.99
C VAL A 64 -7.94 3.47 2.22
N ARG A 65 -6.60 3.60 2.11
CA ARG A 65 -5.68 3.45 3.25
C ARG A 65 -5.99 4.44 4.37
N ALA A 66 -6.40 5.65 4.00
CA ALA A 66 -6.78 6.71 4.90
C ALA A 66 -8.21 6.55 5.48
N GLY A 67 -8.89 5.43 5.19
CA GLY A 67 -10.25 5.16 5.66
C GLY A 67 -11.33 5.97 4.95
N GLY A 68 -11.06 6.46 3.75
CA GLY A 68 -11.97 7.34 2.99
C GLY A 68 -11.75 8.84 3.25
N PHE A 69 -10.96 9.22 4.24
CA PHE A 69 -10.72 10.62 4.57
C PHE A 69 -9.62 11.23 3.70
N VAL A 70 -10.00 12.15 2.81
CA VAL A 70 -9.06 12.85 1.90
C VAL A 70 -7.97 13.59 2.68
N GLU A 71 -8.27 14.25 3.79
CA GLU A 71 -7.27 14.95 4.61
C GLU A 71 -6.21 14.00 5.22
N HIS A 72 -6.63 12.80 5.62
CA HIS A 72 -5.69 11.78 6.09
C HIS A 72 -4.82 11.26 4.94
N ALA A 73 -5.37 11.14 3.73
CA ALA A 73 -4.60 10.77 2.54
C ALA A 73 -3.55 11.84 2.19
N LYS A 74 -3.89 13.13 2.28
CA LYS A 74 -2.94 14.25 2.11
C LYS A 74 -1.78 14.14 3.10
N LYS A 75 -2.10 13.98 4.39
CA LYS A 75 -1.10 13.80 5.46
C LYS A 75 -0.22 12.58 5.21
N TYR A 76 -0.80 11.47 4.75
CA TYR A 76 -0.04 10.26 4.41
C TYR A 76 0.97 10.52 3.28
N LEU A 77 0.55 11.18 2.19
CA LEU A 77 1.44 11.48 1.07
C LEU A 77 2.56 12.46 1.46
N ASP A 78 2.24 13.49 2.26
CA ASP A 78 3.24 14.44 2.77
C ASP A 78 4.27 13.77 3.69
N ASN A 79 3.80 12.93 4.61
CA ASN A 79 4.66 12.13 5.48
C ASN A 79 5.53 11.15 4.67
N LEU A 80 4.99 10.56 3.61
CA LEU A 80 5.74 9.65 2.74
C LEU A 80 6.91 10.40 2.07
N CYS A 81 6.66 11.59 1.53
CA CYS A 81 7.70 12.45 0.97
C CYS A 81 8.76 12.83 2.01
N THR A 82 8.32 13.28 3.18
CA THR A 82 9.22 13.63 4.30
C THR A 82 10.08 12.44 4.74
N THR A 83 9.47 11.25 4.89
CA THR A 83 10.17 10.03 5.29
C THR A 83 11.19 9.59 4.25
N ARG A 84 10.89 9.73 2.96
CA ARG A 84 11.85 9.46 1.87
C ARG A 84 13.05 10.39 1.92
N THR A 85 12.86 11.66 2.27
CA THR A 85 13.94 12.65 2.40
C THR A 85 14.79 12.41 3.64
N LEU A 86 14.15 12.16 4.80
CA LEU A 86 14.85 12.00 6.08
C LEU A 86 15.52 10.63 6.21
N LEU A 87 14.91 9.58 5.66
CA LEU A 87 15.38 8.20 5.82
C LEU A 87 15.50 7.47 4.46
N PRO A 88 16.29 8.01 3.50
CA PRO A 88 16.40 7.46 2.15
C PRO A 88 16.90 6.01 2.15
N ARG A 89 17.68 5.61 3.17
CA ARG A 89 18.19 4.25 3.32
C ARG A 89 17.12 3.17 3.30
N PHE A 90 15.90 3.42 3.78
CA PHE A 90 14.80 2.43 3.78
C PHE A 90 14.09 2.30 2.44
N PHE A 91 14.34 3.23 1.51
CA PHE A 91 13.77 3.23 0.16
C PHE A 91 14.82 2.87 -0.91
N ALA A 92 16.05 2.57 -0.49
CA ALA A 92 17.09 2.03 -1.37
C ALA A 92 16.79 0.58 -1.76
N ASN A 93 17.37 0.14 -2.87
CA ASN A 93 17.24 -1.22 -3.37
C ASN A 93 17.52 -2.25 -2.26
N TYR A 94 16.64 -3.23 -2.14
CA TYR A 94 16.76 -4.32 -1.19
C TYR A 94 16.99 -5.64 -1.92
N ASP A 95 17.99 -6.38 -1.47
CA ASP A 95 18.23 -7.74 -1.94
C ASP A 95 17.33 -8.71 -1.16
N PHE A 96 16.32 -9.26 -1.83
CA PHE A 96 15.41 -10.24 -1.24
C PHE A 96 16.07 -11.59 -0.97
N ALA A 97 17.22 -11.89 -1.61
CA ALA A 97 18.01 -13.08 -1.33
C ALA A 97 18.91 -12.90 -0.10
N SER A 98 18.89 -11.72 0.54
CA SER A 98 19.70 -11.44 1.71
C SER A 98 19.41 -12.44 2.84
N PRO A 99 20.46 -13.09 3.39
CA PRO A 99 20.29 -14.14 4.39
C PRO A 99 19.81 -13.60 5.76
N HIS A 100 19.82 -12.28 5.97
CA HIS A 100 19.54 -11.65 7.27
C HIS A 100 18.12 -11.94 7.82
N LEU A 101 17.18 -12.39 6.99
CA LEU A 101 15.79 -12.64 7.38
C LEU A 101 15.31 -14.08 7.06
N VAL A 102 16.22 -15.04 6.86
CA VAL A 102 15.87 -16.43 6.52
C VAL A 102 15.00 -17.08 7.61
N ASP A 103 15.24 -16.72 8.87
CA ASP A 103 14.49 -17.17 10.04
C ASP A 103 13.19 -16.37 10.28
N ASN A 104 12.95 -15.33 9.47
CA ASN A 104 11.70 -14.60 9.41
C ASN A 104 10.93 -14.99 8.13
N ARG A 105 10.07 -15.99 8.27
CA ARG A 105 9.20 -16.45 7.18
C ARG A 105 7.90 -15.69 7.23
N ASN A 106 7.45 -15.20 6.09
CA ASN A 106 6.18 -14.50 5.99
C ASN A 106 5.47 -14.83 4.68
N ILE A 107 4.15 -14.86 4.73
CA ILE A 107 3.31 -15.20 3.57
C ILE A 107 1.92 -14.58 3.70
N PHE A 108 1.34 -14.20 2.56
CA PHE A 108 -0.07 -13.83 2.46
C PHE A 108 -0.88 -15.03 2.00
N LEU A 109 -2.00 -15.29 2.67
CA LEU A 109 -2.87 -16.38 2.25
C LEU A 109 -3.64 -16.01 0.96
N PRO A 110 -3.73 -16.94 -0.02
CA PRO A 110 -4.37 -16.69 -1.32
C PRO A 110 -5.82 -16.23 -1.28
N ASN A 111 -6.58 -16.56 -0.24
CA ASN A 111 -8.00 -16.24 -0.13
C ASN A 111 -8.26 -15.16 0.91
N LEU A 112 -9.31 -14.37 0.68
CA LEU A 112 -9.81 -13.41 1.66
C LEU A 112 -10.66 -14.14 2.71
N THR A 113 -10.66 -13.60 3.93
CA THR A 113 -11.64 -13.97 4.96
C THR A 113 -13.06 -13.57 4.54
N LYS A 114 -14.08 -14.01 5.27
CA LYS A 114 -15.49 -13.62 5.02
C LYS A 114 -15.70 -12.09 5.11
N ASP A 115 -14.87 -11.43 5.90
CA ASP A 115 -14.89 -9.98 6.11
C ASP A 115 -13.92 -9.23 5.18
N TYR A 116 -13.50 -9.86 4.08
CA TYR A 116 -12.65 -9.28 3.02
C TYR A 116 -11.22 -8.91 3.46
N TYR A 117 -10.78 -9.35 4.64
CA TYR A 117 -9.38 -9.19 5.07
C TYR A 117 -8.48 -10.25 4.45
N ARG A 118 -7.28 -9.84 4.06
CA ARG A 118 -6.19 -10.72 3.67
C ARG A 118 -5.39 -11.12 4.91
N VAL A 119 -5.24 -12.43 5.14
CA VAL A 119 -4.44 -12.93 6.26
C VAL A 119 -2.96 -12.89 5.89
N TYR A 120 -2.16 -12.26 6.76
CA TYR A 120 -0.71 -12.25 6.71
C TYR A 120 -0.17 -13.08 7.87
N LEU A 121 0.60 -14.12 7.55
CA LEU A 121 1.24 -14.97 8.55
C LEU A 121 2.72 -14.64 8.61
N VAL A 122 3.22 -14.45 9.83
CA VAL A 122 4.65 -14.29 10.11
C VAL A 122 5.06 -15.37 11.10
N GLN A 123 6.07 -16.13 10.73
CA GLN A 123 6.76 -17.03 11.63
C GLN A 123 8.17 -16.49 11.84
N ASN A 124 8.43 -16.04 13.06
CA ASN A 124 9.68 -15.39 13.41
C ASN A 124 10.46 -16.26 14.40
N HIS A 125 11.61 -16.77 13.95
CA HIS A 125 12.54 -17.55 14.77
C HIS A 125 13.81 -16.77 15.13
N ILE A 126 13.86 -15.47 14.80
CA ILE A 126 14.98 -14.60 15.16
C ILE A 126 15.01 -14.40 16.68
N GLN A 127 16.13 -14.75 17.30
CA GLN A 127 16.32 -14.61 18.76
C GLN A 127 16.90 -13.26 19.16
N GLU A 128 17.75 -12.68 18.31
CA GLU A 128 18.40 -11.38 18.55
C GLU A 128 18.30 -10.50 17.32
N TYR A 129 17.95 -9.24 17.53
CA TYR A 129 17.84 -8.25 16.47
C TYR A 129 18.97 -7.24 16.54
N ASN A 130 19.74 -7.15 15.47
CA ASN A 130 20.66 -6.04 15.26
C ASN A 130 19.99 -4.93 14.40
N PRO A 131 20.54 -3.70 14.39
CA PRO A 131 19.97 -2.61 13.60
C PRO A 131 19.84 -2.91 12.09
N GLU A 132 20.75 -3.70 11.53
CA GLU A 132 20.73 -4.08 10.10
C GLU A 132 19.56 -5.02 9.77
N MET A 133 19.22 -5.93 10.67
CA MET A 133 18.04 -6.80 10.55
C MET A 133 16.75 -6.00 10.59
N TYR A 134 16.67 -4.96 11.43
CA TYR A 134 15.52 -4.04 11.43
C TYR A 134 15.40 -3.31 10.10
N ASP A 135 16.50 -2.76 9.58
CA ASP A 135 16.53 -2.12 8.27
C ASP A 135 16.08 -3.06 7.16
N ALA A 136 16.60 -4.29 7.15
CA ALA A 136 16.24 -5.32 6.19
C ALA A 136 14.74 -5.68 6.31
N TYR A 137 14.23 -5.84 7.52
CA TYR A 137 12.83 -6.18 7.77
C TYR A 137 11.89 -5.08 7.28
N TYR A 138 12.17 -3.82 7.60
CA TYR A 138 11.38 -2.68 7.13
C TYR A 138 11.39 -2.55 5.61
N LYS A 139 12.54 -2.75 4.98
CA LYS A 139 12.64 -2.81 3.51
C LYS A 139 11.78 -3.94 2.96
N ARG A 140 11.94 -5.16 3.46
CA ARG A 140 11.13 -6.31 3.00
C ARG A 140 9.63 -6.04 3.13
N LEU A 141 9.18 -5.47 4.25
CA LEU A 141 7.77 -5.10 4.44
C LEU A 141 7.30 -4.00 3.49
N SER A 142 8.10 -2.95 3.27
CA SER A 142 7.73 -1.88 2.34
C SER A 142 7.59 -2.43 0.92
N TYR A 143 8.51 -3.30 0.49
CA TYR A 143 8.43 -3.97 -0.80
C TYR A 143 7.26 -4.95 -0.92
N VAL A 144 7.01 -5.78 0.09
CA VAL A 144 5.93 -6.78 0.05
C VAL A 144 4.56 -6.10 0.11
N SER A 145 4.41 -5.06 0.94
CA SER A 145 3.19 -4.25 0.93
C SER A 145 2.99 -3.61 -0.44
N ILE A 146 4.00 -2.93 -0.98
CA ILE A 146 3.97 -2.36 -2.34
C ILE A 146 3.66 -3.44 -3.38
N SER A 147 4.22 -4.65 -3.29
CA SER A 147 3.99 -5.74 -4.25
C SER A 147 2.55 -6.26 -4.23
N ILE A 148 1.90 -6.31 -3.07
CA ILE A 148 0.46 -6.64 -2.97
C ILE A 148 -0.40 -5.52 -3.55
N TYR A 149 0.04 -4.26 -3.42
CA TYR A 149 -0.61 -3.12 -4.08
C TYR A 149 -0.30 -3.07 -5.60
N ILE A 150 0.87 -3.58 -6.04
CA ILE A 150 1.33 -3.66 -7.44
C ILE A 150 0.70 -4.83 -8.19
N ILE A 151 0.34 -5.92 -7.51
CA ILE A 151 -0.50 -6.97 -8.09
C ILE A 151 -1.86 -6.39 -8.53
N CYS A 152 -2.31 -5.30 -7.89
CA CYS A 152 -3.46 -4.51 -8.35
C CYS A 152 -3.10 -3.38 -9.35
N THR A 153 -1.88 -3.35 -9.91
CA THR A 153 -1.43 -2.40 -10.97
C THR A 153 -0.61 -3.03 -12.09
N SER A 154 -0.48 -4.36 -12.13
CA SER A 154 0.34 -5.00 -13.15
C SER A 154 -0.50 -5.31 -14.39
N ASN A 155 -0.56 -4.31 -15.28
CA ASN A 155 -0.28 -4.50 -16.71
C ASN A 155 0.75 -3.44 -17.11
#